data_AF-A0A9P1CJP8-F1
#
_entry.id   AF-A0A9P1CJP8-F1
#
_cell.length_a   1.000
_cell.length_b   1.000
_cell.length_c   1.000
_cell.angle_alpha   90.00
_cell.angle_beta   90.00
_cell.angle_gamma   90.00
#
_symmetry.space_group_name_H-M   'P 1'
#
loop_
_entity.id
_entity.type
_entity.pdbx_description
1 polymer ?
#
loop_
_entity_poly.entity_id
_entity_poly.type
_entity_poly.pdbx_seq_one_letter_code
_entity_poly.pdbx_strand_id
1 'polypeptide(L)'
;MANSWLNSRLNGASKGLAHSWQAFAETMDSIFVPEARFAAPEATEATEVHAMPEVPQPSAQPVDEDVPAIFRQPTVEEVQEVLEQEGLPAYVAIASAGTFCAKKLCLDSSSSPYLYVLEPDSSIPAVFFGMQGFCLEDLRRIVLSEAPLDSTSKPLLSLEFDDGFLPVRLGSALVLRGLVGVLCHGRNVQIMQQSAWN
;
A
#
# COMPACT_ATOMS: atom_id res chain seq x y z
N MET A 1 22.09 -28.82 -0.04
CA MET A 1 23.30 -28.01 -0.28
C MET A 1 22.87 -26.56 -0.23
N ALA A 2 23.48 -25.79 0.66
CA ALA A 2 22.90 -24.58 1.26
C ALA A 2 23.32 -23.27 0.57
N ASN A 3 22.33 -22.38 0.43
CA ASN A 3 22.35 -20.91 0.53
C ASN A 3 23.71 -20.18 0.36
N SER A 4 24.05 -19.72 -0.85
CA SER A 4 25.28 -18.95 -1.09
C SER A 4 25.20 -17.81 -2.13
N TRP A 5 24.03 -17.46 -2.68
CA TRP A 5 23.99 -16.57 -3.87
C TRP A 5 23.40 -15.16 -3.68
N LEU A 6 22.84 -14.85 -2.51
CA LEU A 6 22.18 -13.55 -2.22
C LEU A 6 23.12 -12.31 -2.18
N ASN A 7 24.44 -12.46 -2.42
CA ASN A 7 25.43 -11.46 -2.01
C ASN A 7 26.19 -10.76 -3.15
N SER A 8 25.76 -10.77 -4.41
CA SER A 8 26.57 -10.14 -5.45
C SER A 8 25.77 -9.52 -6.59
N ARG A 9 25.86 -8.18 -6.63
CA ARG A 9 25.77 -7.28 -7.82
C ARG A 9 24.47 -6.49 -7.97
N LEU A 10 24.29 -5.49 -7.12
CA LEU A 10 23.45 -4.34 -7.43
C LEU A 10 24.24 -3.06 -7.13
N ASN A 11 24.97 -2.60 -8.14
CA ASN A 11 25.64 -1.30 -8.17
C ASN A 11 25.50 -0.72 -9.58
N GLY A 12 24.77 0.39 -9.72
CA GLY A 12 25.00 1.31 -10.83
C GLY A 12 23.76 1.93 -11.47
N ALA A 13 23.43 3.14 -10.99
CA ALA A 13 22.92 4.29 -11.75
C ALA A 13 21.49 4.27 -12.33
N SER A 14 20.62 5.15 -11.79
CA SER A 14 20.17 6.35 -12.54
C SER A 14 19.23 7.21 -11.67
N LYS A 15 19.76 8.34 -11.20
CA LYS A 15 19.06 9.42 -10.46
C LYS A 15 18.24 10.26 -11.44
N GLY A 16 16.98 10.57 -11.13
CA GLY A 16 16.27 11.62 -11.88
C GLY A 16 14.82 11.88 -11.50
N LEU A 17 14.01 10.85 -11.26
CA LEU A 17 12.54 11.02 -11.08
C LEU A 17 11.99 10.48 -9.74
N ALA A 18 12.76 9.69 -9.00
CA ALA A 18 12.39 9.17 -7.67
C ALA A 18 12.30 10.26 -6.57
N HIS A 19 12.75 11.49 -6.85
CA HIS A 19 12.79 12.56 -5.86
C HIS A 19 11.42 13.15 -5.52
N SER A 20 10.40 13.06 -6.38
CA SER A 20 9.11 13.73 -6.13
C SER A 20 8.24 12.99 -5.09
N TRP A 21 8.07 11.67 -5.22
CA TRP A 21 7.28 10.87 -4.30
C TRP A 21 7.96 10.66 -2.95
N GLN A 22 9.29 10.49 -2.95
CA GLN A 22 10.07 10.33 -1.72
C GLN A 22 10.14 11.65 -0.93
N ALA A 23 10.28 12.80 -1.59
CA ALA A 23 10.22 14.10 -0.92
C ALA A 23 8.82 14.42 -0.35
N PHE A 24 7.74 13.96 -0.99
CA PHE A 24 6.39 14.10 -0.44
C PHE A 24 6.21 13.26 0.84
N ALA A 25 6.66 12.00 0.83
CA ALA A 25 6.60 11.14 2.01
C ALA A 25 7.40 11.69 3.19
N GLU A 26 8.59 12.27 2.94
CA GLU A 26 9.41 12.90 3.98
C GLU A 26 8.83 14.25 4.47
N THR A 27 8.13 15.00 3.63
CA THR A 27 7.55 16.31 4.02
C THR A 27 6.31 16.14 4.92
N MET A 28 5.52 15.08 4.74
CA MET A 28 4.31 14.85 5.54
C MET A 28 4.60 14.39 6.98
N ASP A 29 5.77 13.80 7.24
CA ASP A 29 6.19 13.38 8.59
C ASP A 29 6.54 14.58 9.50
N SER A 30 6.81 15.76 8.92
CA SER A 30 7.25 16.95 9.68
C SER A 30 6.14 17.97 9.99
N ILE A 31 4.89 17.72 9.57
CA ILE A 31 3.79 18.70 9.68
C ILE A 31 2.86 18.42 10.88
N PHE A 32 2.99 17.29 11.58
CA PHE A 32 2.11 16.99 12.71
C PHE A 32 2.56 17.68 14.02
N VAL A 33 1.81 18.74 14.33
CA VAL A 33 1.83 19.57 15.54
C VAL A 33 1.51 18.75 16.80
N PRO A 34 2.15 18.99 17.97
CA PRO A 34 1.83 18.27 19.20
C PRO A 34 0.48 18.71 19.82
N GLU A 35 -0.36 17.71 20.08
CA GLU A 35 -1.40 17.59 21.11
C GLU A 35 -1.98 18.89 21.72
N ALA A 36 -3.10 19.35 21.17
CA ALA A 36 -4.05 20.17 21.91
C ALA A 36 -5.05 19.26 22.65
N ARG A 37 -4.93 19.21 23.98
CA ARG A 37 -5.88 18.56 24.88
C ARG A 37 -7.23 19.29 24.79
N PHE A 38 -8.24 18.68 24.18
CA PHE A 38 -9.61 19.19 24.23
C PHE A 38 -10.39 18.48 25.33
N ALA A 39 -10.92 19.31 26.24
CA ALA A 39 -11.79 18.93 27.33
C ALA A 39 -13.16 18.45 26.82
N ALA A 40 -13.77 17.55 27.59
CA ALA A 40 -15.07 16.94 27.35
C ALA A 40 -16.22 17.98 27.29
N PRO A 41 -17.25 17.77 26.44
CA PRO A 41 -18.47 18.55 26.51
C PRO A 41 -19.53 17.86 27.39
N GLU A 42 -20.08 18.63 28.32
CA GLU A 42 -21.26 18.32 29.12
C GLU A 42 -22.53 18.21 28.25
N ALA A 43 -23.43 17.33 28.70
CA ALA A 43 -24.74 17.09 28.12
C ALA A 43 -25.71 18.28 28.30
N THR A 44 -26.58 18.49 27.33
CA THR A 44 -27.85 19.24 27.53
C THR A 44 -28.98 18.60 26.71
N GLU A 45 -30.09 18.37 27.42
CA GLU A 45 -31.34 17.78 26.95
C GLU A 45 -32.22 18.72 26.11
N ALA A 46 -32.99 18.09 25.21
CA ALA A 46 -34.36 18.35 24.78
C ALA A 46 -34.77 19.75 24.25
N THR A 47 -35.37 19.79 23.04
CA THR A 47 -36.69 20.41 22.76
C THR A 47 -37.26 19.95 21.40
N GLU A 48 -38.58 19.85 21.39
CA GLU A 48 -39.55 19.30 20.44
C GLU A 48 -39.71 19.97 19.06
N VAL A 49 -40.16 19.14 18.12
CA VAL A 49 -40.85 19.30 16.82
C VAL A 49 -41.18 20.70 16.25
N HIS A 50 -40.83 20.89 14.97
CA HIS A 50 -41.65 21.64 13.99
C HIS A 50 -41.48 21.05 12.59
N ALA A 51 -42.60 20.69 11.97
CA ALA A 51 -42.69 20.22 10.59
C ALA A 51 -42.62 21.43 9.62
N MET A 52 -41.74 21.35 8.61
CA MET A 52 -41.69 22.27 7.46
C MET A 52 -41.28 21.51 6.19
N PRO A 53 -41.64 22.03 5.01
CA PRO A 53 -42.05 21.26 3.85
C PRO A 53 -40.88 20.79 2.98
N GLU A 54 -41.20 19.76 2.20
CA GLU A 54 -40.39 19.10 1.17
C GLU A 54 -39.64 20.11 0.28
N VAL A 55 -38.33 20.21 0.49
CA VAL A 55 -37.39 20.95 -0.35
C VAL A 55 -37.06 20.08 -1.56
N PRO A 56 -37.11 20.61 -2.80
CA PRO A 56 -36.84 19.85 -4.01
C PRO A 56 -35.44 19.25 -3.99
N GLN A 57 -35.36 17.94 -4.26
CA GLN A 57 -34.12 17.19 -4.42
C GLN A 57 -33.19 17.89 -5.42
N PRO A 58 -31.96 18.27 -5.03
CA PRO A 58 -30.94 18.60 -6.00
C PRO A 58 -30.54 17.32 -6.73
N SER A 59 -31.02 17.24 -7.96
CA SER A 59 -30.58 16.36 -9.03
C SER A 59 -29.06 16.39 -9.21
N ALA A 60 -28.50 15.19 -9.43
CA ALA A 60 -27.14 14.89 -9.90
C ALA A 60 -26.00 15.35 -8.97
N GLN A 61 -25.40 14.37 -8.27
CA GLN A 61 -24.10 14.57 -7.64
C GLN A 61 -23.07 14.93 -8.71
N PRO A 62 -22.33 16.05 -8.57
CA PRO A 62 -21.22 16.36 -9.45
C PRO A 62 -20.13 15.30 -9.26
N VAL A 63 -19.62 14.82 -10.38
CA VAL A 63 -18.42 13.98 -10.43
C VAL A 63 -17.29 14.76 -9.75
N ASP A 64 -16.64 14.16 -8.75
CA ASP A 64 -15.51 14.70 -7.99
C ASP A 64 -14.27 14.97 -8.90
N GLU A 65 -14.37 15.90 -9.84
CA GLU A 65 -13.27 16.31 -10.73
C GLU A 65 -12.42 17.44 -10.15
N ASP A 66 -12.82 18.03 -9.01
CA ASP A 66 -12.18 19.23 -8.44
C ASP A 66 -11.23 18.91 -7.27
N VAL A 67 -11.07 17.63 -6.92
CA VAL A 67 -10.11 17.20 -5.89
C VAL A 67 -8.79 16.83 -6.58
N PRO A 68 -7.67 17.53 -6.29
CA PRO A 68 -6.38 17.20 -6.87
C PRO A 68 -6.04 15.72 -6.65
N ALA A 69 -5.45 15.08 -7.66
CA ALA A 69 -5.15 13.64 -7.65
C ALA A 69 -4.30 13.17 -6.44
N ILE A 70 -3.63 14.09 -5.77
CA ILE A 70 -2.87 13.84 -4.53
C ILE A 70 -3.76 13.58 -3.29
N PHE A 71 -5.02 14.00 -3.31
CA PHE A 71 -5.97 13.84 -2.20
C PHE A 71 -7.00 12.73 -2.44
N ARG A 72 -7.04 12.15 -3.64
CA ARG A 72 -7.94 11.03 -3.94
C ARG A 72 -7.27 9.69 -3.63
N GLN A 73 -8.11 8.70 -3.33
CA GLN A 73 -7.67 7.31 -3.23
C GLN A 73 -7.27 6.83 -4.64
N PRO A 74 -6.05 6.26 -4.83
CA PRO A 74 -5.65 5.76 -6.13
C PRO A 74 -6.53 4.57 -6.55
N THR A 75 -6.84 4.50 -7.83
CA THR A 75 -7.62 3.39 -8.40
C THR A 75 -6.78 2.11 -8.48
N VAL A 76 -7.42 0.97 -8.74
CA VAL A 76 -6.72 -0.31 -8.87
C VAL A 76 -5.79 -0.29 -10.08
N GLU A 77 -6.27 0.32 -11.17
CA GLU A 77 -5.56 0.47 -12.44
C GLU A 77 -4.33 1.36 -12.30
N GLU A 78 -4.45 2.48 -11.56
CA GLU A 78 -3.32 3.37 -11.27
C GLU A 78 -2.24 2.65 -10.44
N VAL A 79 -2.63 1.88 -9.42
CA VAL A 79 -1.66 1.11 -8.62
C VAL A 79 -1.02 0.00 -9.44
N GLN A 80 -1.78 -0.64 -10.35
CA GLN A 80 -1.23 -1.63 -11.27
C GLN A 80 -0.18 -1.00 -12.20
N GLU A 81 -0.50 0.14 -12.81
CA GLU A 81 0.44 0.86 -13.69
C GLU A 81 1.72 1.23 -12.95
N VAL A 82 1.59 1.73 -11.72
CA VAL A 82 2.75 2.04 -10.86
C VAL A 82 3.57 0.78 -10.59
N LEU A 83 2.96 -0.35 -10.25
CA LEU A 83 3.67 -1.61 -10.01
C LEU A 83 4.44 -2.10 -11.25
N GLU A 84 3.87 -1.93 -12.44
CA GLU A 84 4.45 -2.40 -13.69
C GLU A 84 5.55 -1.46 -14.22
N GLN A 85 5.40 -0.14 -14.07
CA GLN A 85 6.28 0.84 -14.72
C GLN A 85 7.34 1.45 -13.79
N GLU A 86 6.97 1.75 -12.54
CA GLU A 86 7.84 2.50 -11.60
C GLU A 86 8.30 1.66 -10.40
N GLY A 87 7.41 0.77 -9.97
CA GLY A 87 7.48 -0.08 -8.82
C GLY A 87 7.03 0.64 -7.56
N LEU A 88 6.30 -0.10 -6.73
CA LEU A 88 5.72 0.44 -5.52
C LEU A 88 6.71 0.40 -4.35
N PRO A 89 7.08 1.55 -3.75
CA PRO A 89 7.96 1.56 -2.58
C PRO A 89 7.30 0.87 -1.38
N ALA A 90 8.04 -0.07 -0.78
CA ALA A 90 7.58 -0.82 0.38
C ALA A 90 8.74 -1.18 1.31
N TYR A 91 8.42 -1.61 2.51
CA TYR A 91 9.37 -2.20 3.42
C TYR A 91 9.06 -3.69 3.53
N VAL A 92 10.02 -4.55 3.19
CA VAL A 92 9.83 -6.00 3.16
C VAL A 92 10.61 -6.65 4.29
N ALA A 93 9.98 -7.55 5.03
CA ALA A 93 10.67 -8.30 6.07
C ALA A 93 11.60 -9.35 5.45
N ILE A 94 12.86 -9.33 5.86
CA ILE A 94 13.82 -10.37 5.49
C ILE A 94 13.89 -11.37 6.64
N ALA A 95 13.37 -12.58 6.43
CA ALA A 95 13.25 -13.62 7.47
C ALA A 95 14.55 -13.89 8.23
N SER A 96 15.70 -13.81 7.55
CA SER A 96 17.01 -14.04 8.16
C SER A 96 17.50 -12.90 9.05
N ALA A 97 16.99 -11.68 8.86
CA ALA A 97 17.46 -10.48 9.56
C ALA A 97 16.52 -10.03 10.69
N GLY A 98 15.27 -10.50 10.69
CA GLY A 98 14.25 -10.05 11.66
C GLY A 98 13.91 -8.55 11.52
N THR A 99 14.32 -7.93 10.42
CA THR A 99 14.13 -6.50 10.15
C THR A 99 13.44 -6.28 8.81
N PHE A 100 12.78 -5.12 8.72
CA PHE A 100 12.18 -4.64 7.49
C PHE A 100 13.18 -3.77 6.74
N CYS A 101 13.36 -4.03 5.45
CA CYS A 101 14.24 -3.25 4.58
C CYS A 101 13.42 -2.54 3.51
N ALA A 102 13.82 -1.31 3.17
CA ALA A 102 13.24 -0.60 2.03
C ALA A 102 13.52 -1.40 0.75
N LYS A 103 12.46 -1.62 -0.02
CA LYS A 103 12.44 -2.35 -1.29
C LYS A 103 11.42 -1.70 -2.22
N LYS A 104 11.38 -2.22 -3.44
CA LYS A 104 10.40 -1.85 -4.44
C LYS A 104 9.67 -3.11 -4.90
N LEU A 105 8.35 -3.09 -4.84
CA LEU A 105 7.50 -4.15 -5.38
C LEU A 105 7.22 -3.87 -6.85
N CYS A 106 7.36 -4.88 -7.70
CA CYS A 106 7.10 -4.74 -9.13
C CYS A 106 6.23 -5.88 -9.63
N LEU A 107 5.39 -5.60 -10.60
CA LEU A 107 4.53 -6.58 -11.23
C LEU A 107 4.96 -6.79 -12.69
N ASP A 108 4.99 -8.03 -13.14
CA ASP A 108 5.12 -8.35 -14.56
C ASP A 108 3.73 -8.36 -15.23
N SER A 109 3.62 -7.73 -16.40
CA SER A 109 2.39 -7.60 -17.18
C SER A 109 2.10 -8.83 -18.07
N SER A 110 2.80 -9.93 -17.84
CA SER A 110 2.57 -11.19 -18.54
C SER A 110 1.26 -11.89 -18.13
N SER A 111 0.88 -12.91 -18.89
CA SER A 111 -0.37 -13.66 -18.65
C SER A 111 -0.39 -14.41 -17.31
N SER A 112 0.78 -14.73 -16.77
CA SER A 112 0.96 -15.34 -15.45
C SER A 112 1.81 -14.36 -14.63
N PRO A 113 1.19 -13.39 -13.97
CA PRO A 113 1.92 -12.26 -13.40
C PRO A 113 2.69 -12.68 -12.16
N TYR A 114 3.93 -12.22 -12.08
CA TYR A 114 4.82 -12.42 -10.94
C TYR A 114 5.01 -11.09 -10.20
N LEU A 115 5.05 -11.18 -8.87
CA LEU A 115 5.45 -10.09 -7.98
C LEU A 115 6.95 -10.20 -7.69
N TYR A 116 7.70 -9.16 -8.00
CA TYR A 116 9.14 -9.08 -7.75
C TYR A 116 9.44 -8.11 -6.62
N VAL A 117 10.53 -8.38 -5.89
CA VAL A 117 11.05 -7.50 -4.85
C VAL A 117 12.44 -7.02 -5.27
N LEU A 118 12.54 -5.75 -5.62
CA LEU A 118 13.78 -5.12 -6.08
C LEU A 118 14.38 -4.22 -4.99
N GLU A 119 15.66 -3.88 -5.14
CA GLU A 119 16.26 -2.81 -4.34
C GLU A 119 15.57 -1.47 -4.65
N PRO A 120 15.48 -0.56 -3.67
CA PRO A 120 14.70 0.68 -3.79
C PRO A 120 15.14 1.55 -4.98
N ASP A 121 16.44 1.59 -5.26
CA ASP A 121 17.03 2.41 -6.33
C ASP A 121 17.16 1.65 -7.67
N SER A 122 16.70 0.40 -7.74
CA SER A 122 16.76 -0.37 -8.99
C SER A 122 15.73 0.12 -10.00
N SER A 123 16.11 0.10 -11.28
CA SER A 123 15.19 0.27 -12.40
C SER A 123 14.36 -1.00 -12.60
N ILE A 124 13.14 -0.84 -13.09
CA ILE A 124 12.31 -1.97 -13.51
C ILE A 124 12.81 -2.47 -14.86
N PRO A 125 13.19 -3.75 -14.99
CA PRO A 125 13.56 -4.31 -16.27
C PRO A 125 12.32 -4.49 -17.14
N ALA A 126 12.46 -4.28 -18.45
CA ALA A 126 11.39 -4.61 -19.41
C ALA A 126 11.08 -6.13 -19.46
N VAL A 127 12.02 -6.97 -19.01
CA VAL A 127 11.89 -8.43 -18.95
C VAL A 127 12.60 -8.94 -17.71
N PHE A 128 11.88 -9.67 -16.84
CA PHE A 128 12.39 -10.20 -15.57
C PHE A 128 13.12 -11.56 -15.71
N PHE A 129 13.81 -11.79 -16.82
CA PHE A 129 14.38 -13.11 -17.11
C PHE A 129 15.43 -13.55 -16.07
N GLY A 130 15.20 -14.71 -15.45
CA GLY A 130 16.11 -15.29 -14.45
C GLY A 130 16.05 -14.63 -13.08
N MET A 131 15.12 -13.69 -12.85
CA MET A 131 14.88 -13.09 -11.54
C MET A 131 13.94 -13.97 -10.72
N GLN A 132 14.16 -14.00 -9.40
CA GLN A 132 13.25 -14.69 -8.49
C GLN A 132 12.08 -13.75 -8.16
N GLY A 133 10.88 -14.25 -8.37
CA GLY A 133 9.63 -13.57 -8.05
C GLY A 133 8.63 -14.53 -7.43
N PHE A 134 7.53 -13.98 -6.95
CA PHE A 134 6.42 -14.73 -6.38
C PHE A 134 5.31 -14.83 -7.42
N CYS A 135 4.94 -16.04 -7.82
CA CYS A 135 3.84 -16.23 -8.76
C CYS A 135 2.53 -15.81 -8.09
N LEU A 136 1.74 -14.94 -8.74
CA LEU A 136 0.46 -14.53 -8.16
C LEU A 136 -0.61 -15.63 -8.25
N GLU A 137 -0.42 -16.66 -9.07
CA GLU A 137 -1.30 -17.83 -9.08
C GLU A 137 -1.18 -18.65 -7.77
N ASP A 138 -0.01 -18.61 -7.14
CA ASP A 138 0.27 -19.30 -5.88
C ASP A 138 -0.19 -18.47 -4.67
N LEU A 139 -0.69 -17.24 -4.86
CA LEU A 139 -1.15 -16.39 -3.78
C LEU A 139 -2.48 -16.93 -3.22
N ARG A 140 -2.44 -17.48 -2.01
CA ARG A 140 -3.61 -18.08 -1.35
C ARG A 140 -4.36 -17.10 -0.47
N ARG A 141 -3.60 -16.29 0.27
CA ARG A 141 -4.16 -15.45 1.33
C ARG A 141 -3.42 -14.14 1.47
N ILE A 142 -4.18 -13.10 1.76
CA ILE A 142 -3.72 -11.78 2.15
C ILE A 142 -4.18 -11.52 3.58
N VAL A 143 -3.23 -11.31 4.49
CA VAL A 143 -3.51 -10.94 5.88
C VAL A 143 -3.19 -9.46 6.07
N LEU A 144 -4.20 -8.70 6.45
CA LEU A 144 -4.12 -7.26 6.74
C LEU A 144 -4.03 -7.09 8.25
N SER A 145 -2.96 -6.48 8.74
CA SER A 145 -2.90 -6.04 10.13
C SER A 145 -3.59 -4.70 10.27
N GLU A 146 -4.57 -4.63 11.17
CA GLU A 146 -5.10 -3.33 11.60
C GLU A 146 -4.09 -2.69 12.55
N ALA A 147 -3.34 -1.72 12.03
CA ALA A 147 -2.62 -0.79 12.87
C ALA A 147 -3.65 0.00 13.70
N PRO A 148 -3.52 0.09 15.04
CA PRO A 148 -4.35 0.97 15.84
C PRO A 148 -4.28 2.40 15.29
N LEU A 149 -5.43 3.05 15.10
CA LEU A 149 -5.52 4.41 14.53
C LEU A 149 -4.62 5.43 15.24
N ASP A 150 -4.30 5.19 16.51
CA ASP A 150 -3.49 6.08 17.35
C ASP A 150 -1.98 5.90 17.18
N SER A 151 -1.56 4.91 16.38
CA SER A 151 -0.16 4.62 16.14
C SER A 151 0.22 5.05 14.74
N THR A 152 1.34 5.76 14.61
CA THR A 152 2.06 6.04 13.35
C THR A 152 2.55 4.77 12.63
N SER A 153 1.98 3.61 12.97
CA SER A 153 2.39 2.32 12.47
C SER A 153 1.86 2.14 11.05
N LYS A 154 2.81 1.94 10.15
CA LYS A 154 2.55 1.69 8.74
C LYS A 154 1.74 0.40 8.59
N PRO A 155 0.76 0.35 7.67
CA PRO A 155 -0.05 -0.84 7.47
C PRO A 155 0.84 -2.03 7.11
N LEU A 156 0.69 -3.12 7.87
CA LEU A 156 1.38 -4.37 7.63
C LEU A 156 0.46 -5.33 6.86
N LEU A 157 1.00 -5.85 5.77
CA LEU A 157 0.38 -6.76 4.82
C LEU A 157 1.23 -8.03 4.80
N SER A 158 0.61 -9.20 4.90
CA SER A 158 1.30 -10.47 4.66
C SER A 158 0.69 -11.16 3.47
N LEU A 159 1.52 -11.47 2.49
CA LEU A 159 1.14 -12.21 1.30
C LEU A 159 1.56 -13.66 1.49
N GLU A 160 0.60 -14.57 1.64
CA GLU A 160 0.85 -16.00 1.83
C GLU A 160 0.69 -16.75 0.50
N PHE A 161 1.77 -17.37 0.07
CA PHE A 161 1.88 -18.18 -1.12
C PHE A 161 1.98 -19.67 -0.75
N ASP A 162 1.88 -20.55 -1.75
CA ASP A 162 2.12 -22.00 -1.58
C ASP A 162 3.45 -22.31 -0.89
N ASP A 163 4.51 -21.61 -1.29
CA ASP A 163 5.89 -21.88 -0.87
C ASP A 163 6.41 -20.95 0.24
N GLY A 164 5.56 -20.10 0.82
CA GLY A 164 5.99 -19.23 1.92
C GLY A 164 5.13 -17.98 2.09
N PHE A 165 5.68 -16.97 2.75
CA PHE A 165 4.98 -15.72 2.99
C PHE A 165 5.91 -14.52 2.84
N LEU A 166 5.35 -13.40 2.42
CA LEU A 166 6.05 -12.13 2.20
C LEU A 166 5.40 -11.04 3.07
N PRO A 167 5.99 -10.70 4.23
CA PRO A 167 5.54 -9.56 5.03
C PRO A 167 6.00 -8.25 4.41
N VAL A 168 5.07 -7.34 4.20
CA VAL A 168 5.22 -6.06 3.52
C VAL A 168 4.59 -4.96 4.37
N ARG A 169 5.34 -3.89 4.64
CA ARG A 169 4.79 -2.64 5.18
C ARG A 169 4.76 -1.60 4.08
N LEU A 170 3.59 -1.04 3.81
CA LEU A 170 3.44 0.00 2.80
C LEU A 170 3.70 1.38 3.41
N GLY A 171 4.22 2.30 2.60
CA GLY A 171 4.42 3.70 3.03
C GLY A 171 3.11 4.47 3.24
N SER A 172 2.01 4.02 2.63
CA SER A 172 0.72 4.70 2.67
C SER A 172 -0.44 3.70 2.74
N ALA A 173 -1.41 3.96 3.60
CA ALA A 173 -2.65 3.20 3.70
C ALA A 173 -3.56 3.39 2.47
N LEU A 174 -3.42 4.50 1.75
CA LEU A 174 -4.21 4.76 0.54
C LEU A 174 -3.90 3.74 -0.56
N VAL A 175 -2.63 3.34 -0.68
CA VAL A 175 -2.17 2.37 -1.69
C VAL A 175 -2.57 0.95 -1.34
N LEU A 176 -2.77 0.64 -0.05
CA LEU A 176 -3.12 -0.71 0.41
C LEU A 176 -4.35 -1.26 -0.33
N ARG A 177 -5.42 -0.45 -0.45
CA ARG A 177 -6.64 -0.89 -1.13
C ARG A 177 -6.42 -1.17 -2.61
N GLY A 178 -5.70 -0.29 -3.31
CA GLY A 178 -5.37 -0.49 -4.71
C GLY A 178 -4.51 -1.74 -4.90
N LEU A 179 -3.47 -1.93 -4.08
CA LEU A 179 -2.61 -3.10 -4.13
C LEU A 179 -3.39 -4.40 -3.90
N VAL A 180 -4.24 -4.46 -2.87
CA VAL A 180 -5.11 -5.62 -2.63
C VAL A 180 -6.03 -5.87 -3.82
N GLY A 181 -6.57 -4.81 -4.44
CA GLY A 181 -7.35 -4.90 -5.67
C GLY A 181 -6.57 -5.57 -6.81
N VAL A 182 -5.32 -5.15 -7.05
CA VAL A 182 -4.44 -5.72 -8.09
C VAL A 182 -4.14 -7.20 -7.82
N LEU A 183 -3.79 -7.52 -6.56
CA LEU A 183 -3.43 -8.89 -6.17
C LEU A 183 -4.63 -9.85 -6.24
N CYS A 184 -5.84 -9.37 -5.97
CA CYS A 184 -7.06 -10.18 -6.05
C CYS A 184 -7.71 -10.19 -7.45
N HIS A 185 -7.28 -9.34 -8.38
CA HIS A 185 -7.93 -9.20 -9.68
C HIS A 185 -7.93 -10.54 -10.45
N GLY A 186 -9.12 -11.09 -10.70
CA GLY A 186 -9.31 -12.35 -11.42
C GLY A 186 -8.90 -13.61 -10.65
N ARG A 187 -8.67 -13.51 -9.32
CA ARG A 187 -8.15 -14.62 -8.49
C ARG A 187 -9.02 -14.88 -7.27
N ASN A 188 -8.98 -16.12 -6.77
CA ASN A 188 -9.69 -16.52 -5.55
C ASN A 188 -8.73 -16.48 -4.35
N VAL A 189 -8.46 -15.27 -3.85
CA VAL A 189 -7.54 -15.02 -2.73
C VAL A 189 -8.34 -14.73 -1.47
N GLN A 190 -8.00 -15.39 -0.37
CA GLN A 190 -8.65 -15.14 0.93
C GLN A 190 -8.11 -13.85 1.54
N ILE A 191 -8.98 -12.90 1.88
CA ILE A 191 -8.59 -11.68 2.60
C ILE A 191 -8.97 -11.83 4.07
N MET A 192 -8.00 -11.69 4.97
CA MET A 192 -8.19 -11.77 6.42
C MET A 192 -7.73 -10.48 7.09
N GLN A 193 -8.45 -10.06 8.13
CA GLN A 193 -8.02 -8.99 9.02
C GLN A 193 -7.52 -9.60 10.33
N GLN A 194 -6.37 -9.12 10.81
CA GLN A 194 -5.77 -9.55 12.06
C GLN A 194 -5.52 -8.33 12.95
N SER A 195 -6.08 -8.38 14.15
CA SER A 195 -6.11 -7.25 15.09
C SER A 195 -4.76 -7.02 15.81
N ALA A 196 -3.87 -8.02 15.83
CA ALA A 196 -2.54 -7.91 16.42
C ALA A 196 -1.58 -8.97 15.84
N TRP A 197 -0.40 -8.50 15.44
CA TRP A 197 0.77 -9.32 15.19
C TRP A 197 1.64 -9.28 16.45
N ASN A 198 1.53 -10.30 17.30
CA ASN A 198 2.40 -10.47 18.47
C ASN A 198 3.70 -11.16 18.08
#